data_AF-A0A7C3P3T7-F1
#
_entry.id   AF-A0A7C3P3T7-F1
#
_cell.length_a   1.000
_cell.length_b   1.000
_cell.length_c   1.000
_cell.angle_alpha   90.00
_cell.angle_beta   90.00
_cell.angle_gamma   90.00
#
_symmetry.space_group_name_H-M   'P 1'
#
loop_
_entity.id
_entity.type
_entity.pdbx_description
1 polymer ?
#
loop_
_entity_poly.entity_id
_entity_poly.type
_entity_poly.pdbx_seq_one_letter_code
_entity_poly.pdbx_strand_id
1 'polypeptide(L)' 'MIQRKGPNLEPLPFSINVHNKSKFEVYGEEMIEKEVKQSGNSGRVYLPPEWVGKHVKIIRID' A
#
# COMPACT_ATOMS: atom_id res chain seq x y z
N MET A 1 -16.99 -20.54 -41.85
CA MET A 1 -16.06 -20.82 -40.73
C MET A 1 -16.04 -19.58 -39.85
N ILE A 2 -16.71 -19.63 -38.69
CA ILE A 2 -16.98 -18.44 -37.87
C ILE A 2 -15.77 -18.24 -36.95
N GLN A 3 -14.94 -17.24 -37.23
CA GLN A 3 -13.79 -16.90 -36.39
C GLN A 3 -14.31 -16.30 -35.08
N ARG A 4 -14.24 -17.06 -33.98
CA ARG A 4 -14.55 -16.55 -32.64
C ARG A 4 -13.44 -15.59 -32.23
N LYS A 5 -13.71 -14.29 -32.30
CA LYS A 5 -12.83 -13.23 -31.76
C LYS A 5 -12.80 -13.40 -30.24
N GLY A 6 -11.66 -13.85 -29.70
CA GLY A 6 -11.45 -13.92 -28.25
C GLY A 6 -11.60 -12.54 -27.60
N PRO A 7 -11.85 -12.47 -26.28
CA PRO A 7 -12.03 -11.20 -25.59
C PRO A 7 -10.78 -10.35 -25.75
N ASN A 8 -10.97 -9.13 -26.23
CA ASN A 8 -9.94 -8.11 -26.36
C ASN A 8 -9.51 -7.73 -24.94
N LEU A 9 -8.46 -8.36 -24.42
CA LEU A 9 -7.83 -7.97 -23.16
C LEU A 9 -7.06 -6.68 -23.46
N GLU A 10 -7.73 -5.54 -23.30
CA GLU A 10 -7.03 -4.25 -23.26
C GLU A 10 -5.96 -4.33 -22.17
N PRO A 11 -4.68 -4.07 -22.49
CA PRO A 11 -3.64 -4.01 -21.47
C PRO A 11 -4.01 -2.89 -20.51
N LEU A 12 -4.21 -3.22 -19.23
CA LEU A 12 -4.52 -2.25 -18.19
C LEU A 12 -3.47 -1.12 -18.20
N PRO A 13 -3.87 0.15 -18.05
CA PRO A 13 -3.05 1.32 -18.36
C PRO A 13 -1.88 1.58 -17.39
N PHE A 14 -1.50 0.60 -16.58
CA PHE A 14 -0.41 0.71 -15.63
C PHE A 14 0.65 -0.35 -15.92
N SER A 15 1.50 -0.07 -16.91
CA SER A 15 2.88 -0.55 -16.86
C SER A 15 3.60 0.19 -15.72
N ILE A 16 3.23 -0.17 -14.47
CA ILE A 16 4.02 0.20 -13.30
C ILE A 16 5.42 -0.33 -13.55
N ASN A 17 6.39 0.57 -13.68
CA ASN A 17 7.79 0.19 -13.76
C ASN A 17 8.17 -0.46 -12.42
N VAL A 18 8.08 -1.79 -12.35
CA VAL A 18 8.20 -2.57 -11.11
C VAL A 18 9.64 -2.60 -10.60
N HIS A 19 10.62 -2.17 -11.39
CA HIS A 19 12.04 -2.35 -11.10
C HIS A 19 12.52 -1.65 -9.82
N ASN A 20 11.76 -0.69 -9.28
CA ASN A 20 12.07 0.00 -8.01
C ASN A 20 10.99 -0.15 -6.92
N LYS A 21 9.98 -1.00 -7.09
CA LYS A 21 8.92 -1.17 -6.09
C LYS A 21 9.16 -2.40 -5.22
N SER A 22 9.46 -2.17 -3.95
CA SER A 22 9.48 -3.22 -2.93
C SER A 22 8.05 -3.70 -2.65
N LYS A 23 7.82 -5.01 -2.73
CA LYS A 23 6.55 -5.64 -2.33
C LYS A 23 6.69 -6.13 -0.89
N PHE A 24 5.76 -5.72 -0.03
CA PHE A 24 5.67 -6.20 1.35
C PHE A 24 4.37 -7.00 1.52
N GLU A 25 4.46 -8.15 2.18
CA GLU A 25 3.30 -8.93 2.61
C GLU A 25 3.30 -8.96 4.13
N VAL A 26 2.18 -8.56 4.73
CA VAL A 26 2.00 -8.48 6.19
C VAL A 26 0.65 -9.05 6.59
N TYR A 27 0.63 -9.74 7.71
CA TYR A 27 -0.61 -10.17 8.36
C TYR A 27 -0.96 -9.17 9.47
N GLY A 28 -2.22 -8.75 9.50
CA GLY A 28 -2.75 -7.82 10.49
C GLY A 28 -4.26 -7.75 10.40
N GLU A 29 -4.88 -7.16 11.42
CA GLU A 29 -6.33 -6.94 11.46
C GLU A 29 -6.73 -5.75 10.59
N GLU A 30 -5.90 -4.70 10.56
CA GLU A 30 -6.20 -3.44 9.88
C GLU A 30 -4.91 -2.80 9.32
N MET A 31 -5.01 -2.14 8.15
CA MET A 31 -3.92 -1.37 7.51
C MET A 31 -4.37 0.06 7.26
N ILE A 32 -3.58 1.02 7.73
CA ILE A 32 -3.82 2.45 7.51
C ILE A 32 -2.55 3.10 6.96
N GLU A 33 -2.68 3.88 5.88
CA GLU A 33 -1.60 4.70 5.33
C GLU A 33 -1.72 6.14 5.84
N LYS A 34 -0.63 6.67 6.40
CA LYS A 34 -0.56 8.04 6.91
C LYS A 34 0.80 8.66 6.62
N GLU A 35 0.79 9.94 6.29
CA GLU A 35 2.00 10.74 6.19
C GLU A 35 2.54 11.10 7.59
N VAL A 36 3.85 11.04 7.76
CA VAL A 36 4.53 11.46 8.98
C VAL A 36 4.46 12.99 9.10
N LYS A 37 4.00 13.50 10.25
CA LYS A 37 3.95 14.95 10.52
C LYS A 37 5.09 15.38 11.44
N GLN A 38 5.56 16.62 11.26
CA GLN A 38 6.66 17.17 12.06
C GLN A 38 6.25 17.40 13.52
N SER A 39 6.97 16.70 14.38
CA SER A 39 6.92 16.55 15.84
C SER A 39 8.06 17.20 16.62
N GLY A 40 8.32 18.50 16.52
CA GLY A 40 9.56 19.08 17.08
C GLY A 40 10.79 18.59 16.31
N ASN A 41 11.69 17.86 16.98
CA ASN A 41 12.86 17.20 16.36
C ASN A 41 12.58 15.76 15.86
N SER A 42 11.31 15.35 15.84
CA SER A 42 10.90 13.99 15.47
C SER A 42 9.76 13.99 14.45
N GLY A 43 9.49 12.85 13.81
CA GLY A 43 8.26 12.61 13.06
C GLY A 43 7.24 11.88 13.93
N ARG A 44 5.96 12.22 13.81
CA ARG A 44 4.86 11.50 14.48
C ARG A 44 3.82 11.03 13.49
N VAL A 45 3.30 9.83 13.73
CA VAL A 45 2.13 9.27 13.04
C VAL A 45 1.02 9.14 14.09
N TYR A 46 -0.10 9.82 13.87
CA TYR A 46 -1.27 9.73 14.75
C TYR A 46 -2.17 8.59 14.30
N LEU A 47 -2.27 7.57 15.15
CA LEU A 47 -3.12 6.39 14.94
C LEU A 47 -4.45 6.57 15.67
N PRO A 48 -5.49 5.82 15.29
CA PRO A 48 -6.76 5.86 16.00
C PRO A 48 -6.60 5.54 17.50
N PRO A 49 -7.38 6.19 18.40
CA PRO A 49 -7.24 6.01 19.84
C PRO A 49 -7.53 4.58 20.31
N GLU A 50 -8.34 3.82 19.60
CA GLU A 50 -8.64 2.42 19.88
C GLU A 50 -7.44 1.47 19.65
N TRP A 51 -6.39 1.94 18.97
CA TRP A 51 -5.12 1.21 18.84
C TRP A 51 -4.19 1.39 20.05
N VAL A 52 -4.55 2.23 21.03
CA VAL A 52 -3.76 2.39 22.26
C VAL A 52 -3.66 1.04 22.98
N GLY A 53 -2.42 0.60 23.24
CA GLY A 53 -2.13 -0.71 23.84
C GLY A 53 -2.10 -1.89 22.86
N LYS A 54 -2.33 -1.67 21.55
CA LYS A 54 -2.19 -2.70 20.52
C LYS A 54 -0.75 -2.79 20.01
N HIS A 55 -0.39 -3.97 19.47
CA HIS A 55 0.90 -4.19 18.82
C HIS A 55 0.83 -3.75 17.35
N VAL A 56 1.55 -2.69 17.00
CA VAL A 56 1.55 -2.09 15.66
C VAL A 56 2.93 -2.27 15.00
N LYS A 57 2.94 -2.52 13.70
CA LYS A 57 4.15 -2.49 12.86
C LYS A 57 4.05 -1.30 11.90
N ILE A 58 5.11 -0.51 11.79
CA ILE A 58 5.22 0.62 10.85
C ILE A 58 6.27 0.25 9.82
N ILE A 59 5.93 0.38 8.53
CA ILE A 59 6.83 0.14 7.41
C ILE A 59 6.98 1.45 6.65
N ARG A 60 8.20 1.96 6.53
CA ARG A 60 8.52 3.08 5.64
C ARG A 60 8.58 2.58 4.20
N ILE A 61 7.95 3.28 3.27
CA ILE A 61 7.76 2.83 1.88
C ILE A 61 8.40 3.76 0.82
N ASP A 62 9.02 4.86 1.27
CA ASP A 62 9.69 5.88 0.46
C ASP A 62 11.22 5.88 0.64
#